data_AF-A0A0D7DWU7-F1
#
_entry.id   AF-A0A0D7DWU7-F1
#
_cell.length_a   1.000
_cell.length_b   1.000
_cell.length_c   1.000
_cell.angle_alpha   90.00
_cell.angle_beta   90.00
_cell.angle_gamma   90.00
#
_symmetry.space_group_name_H-M   'P 1'
#
loop_
_entity.id
_entity.type
_entity.pdbx_description
1 polymer ?
#
loop_
_entity_poly.entity_id
_entity_poly.type
_entity_poly.pdbx_seq_one_letter_code
_entity_poly.pdbx_strand_id
1 'polypeptide(L)' 'LADFERRVLTALLRLQRRFAGQRLLLIGHAGVMRLLLARQRGLPRARLLEVTVAHGELLPLARLRPCPYGEHGGNA' A
#
# COMPACT_ATOMS: atom_id res chain seq x y z
N LEU A 1 0.14 -12.44 6.66
CA LEU A 1 0.17 -10.98 6.36
C LEU A 1 1.33 -10.61 5.43
N ALA A 2 2.56 -11.07 5.67
CA ALA A 2 3.70 -10.77 4.78
C ALA A 2 3.47 -11.14 3.31
N ASP A 3 2.90 -12.32 3.01
CA ASP A 3 2.60 -12.71 1.62
C ASP A 3 1.52 -11.86 0.95
N PHE A 4 0.53 -11.41 1.74
CA PHE A 4 -0.49 -10.49 1.25
C PHE A 4 0.15 -9.16 0.86
N GLU A 5 0.95 -8.60 1.75
CA GLU A 5 1.68 -7.35 1.50
C GLU A 5 2.60 -7.44 0.30
N ARG A 6 3.42 -8.49 0.24
CA ARG A 6 4.32 -8.76 -0.89
C ARG A 6 3.57 -8.84 -2.21
N ARG A 7 2.42 -9.52 -2.25
CA ARG A 7 1.59 -9.63 -3.47
C ARG A 7 1.04 -8.26 -3.89
N VAL A 8 0.50 -7.48 -2.95
CA VAL A 8 -0.04 -6.14 -3.23
C VAL A 8 1.05 -5.21 -3.75
N LEU A 9 2.20 -5.15 -3.08
CA LEU A 9 3.30 -4.27 -3.47
C LEU A 9 3.90 -4.68 -4.82
N THR A 10 4.03 -5.98 -5.09
CA THR A 10 4.50 -6.49 -6.38
C THR A 10 3.55 -6.09 -7.51
N ALA A 11 2.23 -6.20 -7.30
CA ALA A 11 1.24 -5.77 -8.28
C ALA A 11 1.32 -4.25 -8.52
N LEU A 12 1.43 -3.45 -7.45
CA LEU A 12 1.55 -1.99 -7.58
C LEU A 12 2.81 -1.58 -8.35
N LEU A 13 3.96 -2.22 -8.10
CA LEU A 13 5.21 -1.97 -8.83
C LEU A 13 5.07 -2.30 -10.33
N ARG A 14 4.33 -3.35 -10.68
CA ARG A 14 4.03 -3.69 -12.08
C ARG A 14 3.15 -2.62 -12.73
N LEU A 15 2.13 -2.14 -12.03
CA LEU A 15 1.24 -1.07 -12.52
C LEU A 15 1.98 0.25 -12.71
N GLN A 16 2.78 0.67 -11.72
CA GLN A 16 3.58 1.90 -11.80
C GLN A 16 4.55 1.88 -12.99
N ARG A 17 5.15 0.73 -13.31
CA ARG A 17 6.02 0.58 -14.49
C ARG A 17 5.22 0.62 -15.79
N ARG A 18 4.11 -0.10 -15.86
CA ARG A 18 3.29 -0.20 -17.09
C ARG A 18 2.63 1.12 -17.48
N PHE A 19 2.24 1.92 -16.50
CA PHE A 19 1.50 3.17 -16.69
C PHE A 19 2.30 4.38 -16.19
N ALA A 20 3.62 4.37 -16.42
CA ALA A 20 4.51 5.44 -16.00
C ALA A 20 4.05 6.80 -16.54
N GLY A 21 4.07 7.83 -15.69
CA GLY A 21 3.63 9.19 -16.04
C GLY A 21 2.12 9.41 -16.06
N GLN A 22 1.31 8.36 -15.86
CA GLN A 22 -0.15 8.46 -15.86
C GLN A 22 -0.73 8.52 -14.44
N ARG A 23 -1.95 9.07 -14.32
CA ARG A 23 -2.76 8.99 -13.10
C ARG A 23 -3.64 7.74 -13.19
N LEU A 24 -3.55 6.86 -12.19
CA LEU A 24 -4.31 5.61 -12.15
C LEU A 24 -5.41 5.65 -11.10
N LEU A 25 -6.57 5.08 -11.44
CA LEU A 25 -7.59 4.70 -10.48
C LEU A 25 -7.37 3.24 -10.08
N LEU A 26 -7.17 3.00 -8.79
CA LEU A 26 -7.06 1.66 -8.21
C LEU A 26 -8.36 1.33 -7.48
N ILE A 27 -9.09 0.33 -7.97
CA ILE A 27 -10.28 -0.20 -7.30
C ILE A 27 -9.89 -1.47 -6.56
N GLY A 28 -10.23 -1.54 -5.28
CA GLY A 28 -9.90 -2.69 -4.44
C GLY A 28 -10.69 -2.69 -3.14
N HIS A 29 -10.33 -3.62 -2.25
CA HIS A 29 -10.97 -3.75 -0.94
C HIS A 29 -10.24 -2.97 0.15
N ALA A 30 -10.95 -2.70 1.25
CA ALA A 30 -10.43 -1.99 2.41
C ALA A 30 -9.07 -2.54 2.88
N GLY A 31 -8.85 -3.86 2.89
CA GLY A 31 -7.56 -4.44 3.30
C GLY A 31 -6.37 -3.99 2.45
N VAL A 32 -6.55 -3.90 1.11
CA VAL A 32 -5.50 -3.40 0.20
C VAL A 32 -5.33 -1.90 0.38
N MET A 33 -6.43 -1.15 0.43
CA MET A 33 -6.39 0.30 0.57
C MET A 33 -5.72 0.72 1.88
N ARG A 34 -6.07 0.09 3.00
CA ARG A 34 -5.47 0.34 4.32
C ARG A 34 -3.97 0.10 4.32
N LEU A 35 -3.51 -0.99 3.72
CA LEU A 35 -2.07 -1.27 3.57
C LEU A 35 -1.37 -0.16 2.79
N LEU A 36 -1.89 0.23 1.64
CA LEU A 36 -1.27 1.25 0.78
C LEU A 36 -1.26 2.63 1.45
N LEU A 37 -2.35 3.02 2.09
CA LEU A 37 -2.49 4.28 2.82
C LEU A 37 -1.63 4.30 4.09
N ALA A 38 -1.55 3.20 4.84
CA ALA A 38 -0.65 3.08 5.99
C ALA A 38 0.80 3.29 5.57
N ARG A 39 1.23 2.65 4.48
CA ARG A 39 2.59 2.81 3.94
C ARG A 39 2.85 4.21 3.42
N GLN A 40 1.88 4.85 2.77
CA GLN A 40 1.99 6.27 2.40
C GLN A 40 2.21 7.18 3.60
N ARG A 41 1.57 6.86 4.74
CA ARG A 41 1.67 7.62 5.99
C ARG A 41 2.89 7.23 6.84
N GLY A 42 3.70 6.25 6.41
CA GLY A 42 4.84 5.74 7.19
C GLY A 42 4.43 4.98 8.45
N LEU A 43 3.20 4.45 8.52
CA LEU A 43 2.72 3.72 9.68
C LEU A 43 3.30 2.29 9.73
N PRO A 44 3.65 1.79 10.94
CA PRO A 44 4.07 0.41 11.10
C PRO A 44 2.89 -0.55 10.86
N ARG A 45 3.21 -1.79 10.49
CA ARG A 45 2.22 -2.83 10.17
C ARG A 45 1.20 -3.08 11.29
N ALA A 46 1.61 -2.93 12.55
CA ALA A 46 0.74 -3.11 13.71
C ALA A 46 -0.43 -2.10 13.75
N ARG A 47 -0.27 -0.93 13.12
CA ARG A 47 -1.25 0.17 13.12
C ARG A 47 -2.12 0.20 11.85
N LEU A 48 -2.10 -0.85 11.05
CA LEU A 48 -2.82 -0.90 9.77
C LEU A 48 -4.35 -0.79 9.94
N LEU A 49 -4.88 -1.27 11.07
CA LEU A 49 -6.31 -1.20 11.38
C LEU A 49 -6.80 0.20 11.80
N GLU A 50 -5.89 1.11 12.14
CA GLU A 50 -6.22 2.51 12.43
C GLU A 50 -6.49 3.32 11.16
N VAL A 51 -6.15 2.77 10.00
CA VAL A 51 -6.54 3.34 8.73
C VAL A 51 -8.00 2.98 8.45
N THR A 52 -8.89 3.96 8.57
CA THR A 52 -10.28 3.79 8.15
C THR A 52 -10.40 4.02 6.65
N VAL A 53 -11.24 3.19 6.02
CA VAL A 53 -11.67 3.35 4.63
C VAL A 53 -13.17 3.06 4.61
N ALA A 54 -13.98 4.05 4.28
CA ALA A 54 -15.44 3.95 4.19
C ALA A 54 -15.87 3.22 2.90
N HIS A 55 -17.12 2.78 2.87
CA HIS A 55 -17.68 2.14 1.68
C HIS A 55 -17.76 3.15 0.53
N GLY A 56 -17.21 2.80 -0.64
CA GLY A 56 -17.21 3.67 -1.82
C GLY A 56 -16.27 4.88 -1.72
N GLU A 57 -15.39 4.93 -0.72
CA GLU A 57 -14.51 6.07 -0.51
C GLU A 57 -13.42 6.17 -1.59
N LEU A 58 -13.23 7.38 -2.14
CA LEU A 58 -12.14 7.70 -3.05
C LEU A 58 -11.06 8.48 -2.30
N LEU A 59 -9.87 7.89 -2.18
CA LEU A 59 -8.75 8.46 -1.45
C LEU A 59 -7.54 8.71 -2.35
N PRO A 60 -6.82 9.84 -2.16
CA PRO A 60 -5.60 10.10 -2.91
C PRO A 60 -4.47 9.16 -2.46
N LEU A 61 -3.86 8.49 -3.44
CA LEU A 61 -2.67 7.67 -3.24
C LEU A 61 -1.49 8.28 -4.01
N ALA A 62 -0.50 8.76 -3.28
CA ALA A 62 0.79 9.18 -3.78
C ALA A 62 1.60 7.96 -4.25
N ARG A 63 2.56 8.21 -5.14
CA ARG A 63 3.49 7.18 -5.59
C ARG A 63 4.27 6.64 -4.39
N LEU A 64 3.96 5.41 -4.00
CA LEU A 64 4.72 4.71 -2.96
C LEU A 64 6.15 4.51 -3.45
N ARG A 65 7.12 4.96 -2.66
CA ARG A 65 8.53 4.65 -2.90
C ARG A 65 8.77 3.20 -2.45
N PRO A 66 9.48 2.38 -3.24
CA PRO A 66 10.00 1.13 -2.72
C PRO A 66 10.90 1.46 -1.53
N CYS A 67 10.76 0.72 -0.44
CA CYS A 67 11.67 0.87 0.70
C CYS A 67 13.08 0.51 0.20
N PRO A 68 14.08 1.40 0.34
CA PRO A 68 15.42 1.14 -0.19
C PRO A 68 16.15 0.00 0.55
N TYR A 69 15.64 -0.42 1.70
CA TYR A 69 16.10 -1.57 2.47
C TYR A 69 14.91 -2.49 2.80
N GLY A 70 15.06 -3.77 2.48
CA GLY A 70 14.09 -4.79 2.88
C GLY A 70 14.00 -4.92 4.39
N GLU A 71 12.77 -4.93 4.91
CA GLU A 71 12.33 -5.64 6.11
C GLU A 71 13.45 -6.05 7.11
N HIS A 72 13.94 -5.14 7.94
CA HIS A 72 14.65 -5.50 9.18
C HIS A 72 13.98 -4.82 10.38
N GLY A 73 13.50 -5.64 11.30
CA GLY A 73 12.89 -5.28 12.58
C GLY A 73 11.43 -5.71 12.65
N GLY A 74 11.04 -6.75 13.39
CA GLY A 74 11.71 -7.54 14.41
C GLY A 74 10.59 -8.19 15.21
N ASN A 75 10.68 -9.49 15.43
CA ASN A 75 9.87 -10.18 16.43
C ASN A 75 10.42 -9.76 17.80
N ALA A 76 9.66 -8.93 18.52
CA ALA A 76 9.75 -8.72 19.96
C ALA A 76 8.34 -8.44 20.46
#